data_AF-A0AAV5CHY3-F1
#
_entry.id   AF-A0AAV5CHY3-F1
#
_cell.length_a   1.000
_cell.length_b   1.000
_cell.length_c   1.000
_cell.angle_alpha   90.00
_cell.angle_beta   90.00
_cell.angle_gamma   90.00
#
_symmetry.space_group_name_H-M   'P 1'
#
loop_
_entity.id
_entity.type
_entity.pdbx_description
1 polymer ?
#
loop_
_entity_poly.entity_id
_entity_poly.type
_entity_poly.pdbx_seq_one_letter_code
_entity_poly.pdbx_strand_id
1 'polypeptide(L)'
;MMEEAASSVAWWWWLWTWRSAAACVLVVVADALWWRPRRLEAHFARQGVRGPPYRFLVGCVREMVALMAEAASKPMSPPDSHNALPRVLAFYHYWRKIYGPTFLIWFGPTPRLTVSDPELVREILVTRADAFDRYEAHPVVRQLEGDGLVSLHGDKWALHRRVLTPAFYPDNLNRLAPHVGRSVAALTERWRAMASAAGGEVEVDVAEWFQAVAEETITRATFGRSYDSGRVVFRMQGRLMAFASEAFRKVLVPGYRFFPTKKNRLSWSLDREIRRGLVTLIGRRSDEAAEAQHDNKGNNGGGFRDLLSLMINAAGGKKQAIPVADMLEECKTFFFAGKQTTTNLLTWATVLLAMHPEWQDRARREVVDVCGDDELPSKEHLPKLKTVQYTASPSHPHFSFHLHHQSSINKQTTE
;
A
#
# COMPACT_ATOMS: atom_id res chain seq x y z
N MET A 1 -61.77 -3.85 27.68
CA MET A 1 -61.51 -5.31 27.83
C MET A 1 -61.05 -6.00 26.55
N MET A 2 -61.76 -5.96 25.41
CA MET A 2 -61.26 -6.62 24.18
C MET A 2 -60.04 -5.92 23.55
N GLU A 3 -59.93 -4.60 23.69
CA GLU A 3 -58.80 -3.81 23.16
C GLU A 3 -57.49 -4.00 23.95
N GLU A 4 -57.56 -4.18 25.27
CA GLU A 4 -56.41 -4.53 26.11
C GLU A 4 -55.92 -5.97 25.90
N ALA A 5 -56.83 -6.90 25.58
CA ALA A 5 -56.46 -8.26 25.24
C ALA A 5 -55.67 -8.30 23.91
N ALA A 6 -56.10 -7.54 22.90
CA ALA A 6 -55.42 -7.46 21.60
C ALA A 6 -54.00 -6.85 21.70
N SER A 7 -53.82 -5.82 22.54
CA SER A 7 -52.50 -5.19 22.76
C SER A 7 -51.54 -6.12 23.50
N SER A 8 -52.03 -6.93 24.45
CA SER A 8 -51.23 -7.92 25.16
C SER A 8 -50.74 -9.05 24.23
N VAL A 9 -51.61 -9.57 23.36
CA VAL A 9 -51.27 -10.61 22.39
C VAL A 9 -50.24 -10.09 21.38
N ALA A 10 -50.43 -8.88 20.85
CA ALA A 10 -49.45 -8.24 19.98
C ALA A 10 -48.07 -8.10 20.65
N TRP A 11 -48.03 -7.71 21.92
CA TRP A 11 -46.80 -7.61 22.70
C TRP A 11 -46.06 -8.96 22.83
N TRP A 12 -46.80 -10.06 23.05
CA TRP A 12 -46.22 -11.41 23.07
C TRP A 12 -45.65 -11.85 21.71
N TRP A 13 -46.32 -11.51 20.60
CA TRP A 13 -45.80 -11.75 19.24
C TRP A 13 -44.53 -10.94 18.94
N TRP A 14 -44.48 -9.68 19.35
CA TRP A 14 -43.26 -8.87 19.28
C TRP A 14 -42.13 -9.48 20.13
N LEU A 15 -42.43 -9.93 21.35
CA LEU A 15 -41.42 -10.55 22.20
C LEU A 15 -40.88 -11.86 21.60
N TRP A 16 -41.76 -12.69 21.03
CA TRP A 16 -41.39 -13.94 20.37
C TRP A 16 -40.55 -13.71 19.12
N THR A 17 -40.94 -12.76 18.27
CA THR A 17 -40.18 -12.42 17.06
C THR A 17 -38.79 -11.87 17.41
N TRP A 18 -38.67 -11.02 18.43
CA TRP A 18 -37.38 -10.55 18.93
C TRP A 18 -36.52 -11.67 19.51
N ARG A 19 -37.11 -12.60 20.29
CA ARG A 19 -36.37 -13.75 20.85
C ARG A 19 -35.90 -14.71 19.76
N SER A 20 -36.74 -14.99 18.77
CA SER A 20 -36.38 -15.82 17.62
C SER A 20 -35.30 -15.16 16.77
N ALA A 21 -35.41 -13.85 16.49
CA ALA A 21 -34.37 -13.11 15.78
C ALA A 21 -33.05 -13.11 16.57
N ALA A 22 -33.09 -12.88 17.88
CA ALA A 22 -31.91 -12.92 18.75
C ALA A 22 -31.26 -14.33 18.77
N ALA A 23 -32.06 -15.39 18.83
CA ALA A 23 -31.59 -16.77 18.77
C ALA A 23 -30.91 -17.06 17.41
N CYS A 24 -31.51 -16.65 16.29
CA CYS A 24 -30.90 -16.77 14.97
C CYS A 24 -29.56 -16.03 14.89
N VAL A 25 -29.49 -14.80 15.41
CA VAL A 25 -28.24 -14.03 15.47
C VAL A 25 -27.19 -14.75 16.31
N LEU A 26 -27.56 -15.29 17.48
CA LEU A 26 -26.64 -16.05 18.33
C LEU A 26 -26.10 -17.30 17.63
N VAL A 27 -26.94 -18.03 16.89
CA VAL A 27 -26.51 -19.20 16.11
C VAL A 27 -25.54 -18.80 15.01
N VAL A 28 -25.85 -17.76 14.24
CA VAL A 28 -24.96 -17.26 13.18
C VAL A 28 -23.62 -16.79 13.76
N VAL A 29 -23.64 -16.10 14.89
CA VAL A 29 -22.43 -15.64 15.59
C VAL A 29 -21.63 -16.83 16.14
N ALA A 30 -22.27 -17.82 16.74
CA ALA A 30 -21.61 -19.03 17.24
C ALA A 30 -20.99 -19.84 16.10
N ASP A 31 -21.69 -19.98 14.98
CA ASP A 31 -21.13 -20.64 13.79
C ASP A 31 -19.90 -19.89 13.27
N ALA A 32 -20.02 -18.58 13.05
CA ALA A 32 -18.96 -17.75 12.49
C ALA A 32 -17.71 -17.67 13.40
N LEU A 33 -17.88 -17.61 14.72
CA LEU A 33 -16.79 -17.38 15.66
C LEU A 33 -16.22 -18.65 16.28
N TRP A 34 -16.97 -19.76 16.30
CA TRP A 34 -16.54 -20.99 16.96
C TRP A 34 -16.53 -22.20 16.04
N TRP A 35 -17.65 -22.50 15.37
CA TRP A 35 -17.80 -23.77 14.65
C TRP A 35 -17.02 -23.74 13.33
N ARG A 36 -17.19 -22.70 12.53
CA ARG A 36 -16.52 -22.53 11.24
C ARG A 36 -14.99 -22.50 11.37
N PRO A 37 -14.37 -21.72 12.28
CA PRO A 37 -12.92 -21.76 12.46
C PRO A 37 -12.39 -23.16 12.80
N ARG A 38 -13.01 -23.87 13.74
CA ARG A 38 -12.58 -25.23 14.12
C ARG A 38 -12.76 -26.25 13.00
N ARG A 39 -13.84 -26.15 12.23
CA ARG A 39 -14.06 -27.01 11.06
C ARG A 39 -12.98 -26.80 9.99
N LEU A 40 -12.60 -25.54 9.73
CA LEU A 40 -11.56 -25.19 8.76
C LEU A 40 -10.17 -25.62 9.25
N GLU A 41 -9.86 -25.41 10.53
CA GLU A 41 -8.63 -25.91 11.15
C GLU A 41 -8.50 -27.44 11.01
N ALA A 42 -9.55 -28.19 11.32
CA ALA A 42 -9.57 -29.64 11.15
C ALA A 42 -9.48 -30.08 9.68
N HIS A 43 -10.07 -29.31 8.76
CA HIS A 43 -10.00 -29.57 7.32
C HIS A 43 -8.58 -29.44 6.78
N PHE A 44 -7.88 -28.35 7.10
CA PHE A 44 -6.48 -28.16 6.71
C PHE A 44 -5.54 -29.15 7.40
N ALA A 45 -5.78 -29.46 8.68
CA ALA A 45 -4.98 -30.44 9.42
C ALA A 45 -5.03 -31.84 8.79
N ARG A 46 -6.19 -32.25 8.23
CA ARG A 46 -6.32 -33.52 7.48
C ARG A 46 -5.52 -33.54 6.18
N GLN A 47 -5.23 -32.38 5.59
CA GLN A 47 -4.40 -32.23 4.40
C GLN A 47 -2.91 -32.05 4.75
N GLY A 48 -2.52 -32.17 6.02
CA GLY A 48 -1.14 -31.97 6.47
C GLY A 48 -0.76 -30.50 6.69
N VAL A 49 -1.64 -29.54 6.42
CA VAL A 49 -1.37 -28.12 6.67
C VAL A 49 -1.76 -27.78 8.10
N ARG A 50 -0.77 -27.42 8.91
CA ARG A 50 -0.95 -27.02 10.31
C ARG A 50 -0.57 -25.55 10.51
N GLY A 51 -0.82 -25.04 11.71
CA GLY A 51 -0.49 -23.67 12.08
C GLY A 51 -0.78 -23.41 13.55
N PRO A 52 -0.52 -22.19 14.05
CA PRO A 52 -0.92 -21.81 15.40
C PRO A 52 -2.43 -22.05 15.60
N PRO A 53 -2.83 -22.63 16.75
CA PRO A 53 -4.22 -23.01 16.96
C PRO A 53 -5.14 -21.79 17.03
N TYR A 54 -6.37 -21.94 16.54
CA TYR A 54 -7.35 -20.86 16.61
C TYR A 54 -7.70 -20.51 18.06
N ARG A 55 -7.53 -19.23 18.45
CA ARG A 55 -8.01 -18.70 19.73
C ARG A 55 -9.28 -17.88 19.49
N PHE A 56 -10.31 -18.13 20.29
CA PHE A 56 -11.62 -17.49 20.14
C PHE A 56 -11.51 -15.96 20.01
N LEU A 57 -12.23 -15.39 19.02
CA LEU A 57 -12.27 -13.98 18.62
C LEU A 57 -10.96 -13.38 18.11
N VAL A 58 -9.81 -13.78 18.64
CA VAL A 58 -8.53 -13.11 18.42
C VAL A 58 -7.67 -13.80 17.36
N GLY A 59 -7.86 -15.10 17.16
CA GLY A 59 -6.96 -15.92 16.34
C GLY A 59 -5.55 -15.91 16.92
N CYS A 60 -4.55 -15.73 16.07
CA CYS A 60 -3.14 -15.67 16.47
C CYS A 60 -2.57 -14.24 16.49
N VAL A 61 -3.39 -13.20 16.30
CA VAL A 61 -2.95 -11.79 16.19
C VAL A 61 -2.11 -11.35 17.40
N ARG A 62 -2.51 -11.71 18.62
CA ARG A 62 -1.74 -11.37 19.84
C ARG A 62 -0.34 -11.97 19.85
N GLU A 63 -0.22 -13.22 19.39
CA GLU A 63 1.06 -13.92 19.31
C GLU A 63 1.93 -13.31 18.20
N MET A 64 1.34 -12.95 17.06
CA MET A 64 2.04 -12.22 15.99
C MET A 64 2.62 -10.91 16.50
N VAL A 65 1.82 -10.11 17.22
CA VAL A 65 2.26 -8.82 17.78
C VAL A 65 3.37 -9.02 18.82
N ALA A 66 3.25 -10.04 19.68
CA ALA A 66 4.28 -10.35 20.67
C ALA A 66 5.62 -10.73 20.00
N LEU A 67 5.60 -11.61 19.01
CA LEU A 67 6.80 -12.03 18.26
C LEU A 67 7.46 -10.84 17.54
N MET A 68 6.66 -9.97 16.93
CA MET A 68 7.16 -8.75 16.27
C MET A 68 7.76 -7.76 17.28
N ALA A 69 7.14 -7.59 18.45
CA ALA A 69 7.64 -6.70 19.50
C ALA A 69 8.95 -7.22 20.11
N GLU A 70 9.04 -8.53 20.36
CA GLU A 70 10.26 -9.17 20.85
C GLU A 70 11.40 -9.09 19.83
N ALA A 71 11.11 -9.27 18.54
CA ALA A 71 12.12 -9.15 17.51
C ALA A 71 12.62 -7.70 17.36
N ALA A 72 11.73 -6.72 17.53
CA ALA A 72 12.08 -5.30 17.46
C ALA A 72 12.91 -4.82 18.67
N SER A 73 12.73 -5.41 19.85
CA SER A 73 13.46 -5.03 21.08
C SER A 73 14.92 -5.47 21.11
N LYS A 74 15.28 -6.47 20.29
CA LYS A 74 16.66 -6.93 20.14
C LYS A 74 17.38 -6.08 19.09
N PRO A 75 18.70 -5.85 19.18
CA PRO A 75 19.46 -5.27 18.08
C PRO A 75 19.42 -6.21 16.87
N MET A 76 19.63 -5.67 15.67
CA MET A 76 19.80 -6.50 14.48
C MET A 76 21.08 -7.34 14.63
N SER A 77 21.10 -8.54 14.04
CA SER A 77 22.32 -9.36 13.92
C SER A 77 23.47 -8.55 13.28
N PRO A 78 24.74 -9.00 13.40
CA PRO A 78 25.92 -8.21 13.02
C PRO A 78 25.77 -7.54 11.65
N PRO A 79 26.43 -6.38 11.42
CA PRO A 79 26.31 -5.60 10.19
C PRO A 79 26.50 -6.44 8.90
N ASP A 80 27.25 -7.53 8.95
CA ASP A 80 27.50 -8.41 7.81
C ASP A 80 26.30 -9.32 7.43
N SER A 81 25.22 -9.34 8.22
CA SER A 81 24.03 -10.17 7.96
C SER A 81 22.86 -9.34 7.44
N HIS A 82 22.57 -9.49 6.14
CA HIS A 82 21.39 -8.90 5.48
C HIS A 82 20.07 -9.65 5.74
N ASN A 83 20.10 -10.68 6.58
CA ASN A 83 18.90 -11.45 6.89
C ASN A 83 17.97 -10.69 7.84
N ALA A 84 17.20 -9.75 7.29
CA ALA A 84 16.24 -8.95 8.04
C ALA A 84 14.93 -9.70 8.35
N LEU A 85 14.67 -10.85 7.70
CA LEU A 85 13.41 -11.60 7.82
C LEU A 85 13.02 -11.94 9.28
N PRO A 86 13.93 -12.41 10.16
CA PRO A 86 13.59 -12.71 11.55
C PRO A 86 13.16 -11.47 12.36
N ARG A 87 13.54 -10.28 11.90
CA ARG A 87 13.19 -9.00 12.52
C ARG A 87 11.91 -8.42 11.94
N VAL A 88 11.85 -8.35 10.62
CA VAL A 88 10.81 -7.64 9.85
C VAL A 88 9.54 -8.49 9.72
N LEU A 89 9.65 -9.81 9.64
CA LEU A 89 8.51 -10.74 9.61
C LEU A 89 8.72 -11.88 10.62
N ALA A 90 8.95 -11.50 11.88
CA ALA A 90 9.31 -12.41 12.97
C ALA A 90 8.34 -13.60 13.14
N PHE A 91 7.02 -13.33 13.13
CA PHE A 91 6.01 -14.38 13.26
C PHE A 91 6.08 -15.40 12.12
N TYR A 92 6.32 -14.93 10.89
CA TYR A 92 6.45 -15.77 9.71
C TYR A 92 7.72 -16.61 9.80
N HIS A 93 8.85 -15.99 10.15
CA HIS A 93 10.12 -16.69 10.32
C HIS A 93 10.02 -17.78 11.40
N TYR A 94 9.37 -17.47 12.52
CA TYR A 94 9.16 -18.40 13.64
C TYR A 94 8.25 -19.57 13.25
N TRP A 95 7.06 -19.30 12.71
CA TRP A 95 6.11 -20.35 12.36
C TRP A 95 6.51 -21.17 11.14
N ARG A 96 7.25 -20.61 10.18
CA ARG A 96 7.84 -21.37 9.07
C ARG A 96 8.77 -22.47 9.56
N LYS A 97 9.53 -22.23 10.65
CA LYS A 97 10.41 -23.26 11.24
C LYS A 97 9.65 -24.40 11.90
N ILE A 98 8.44 -24.13 12.41
CA ILE A 98 7.61 -25.11 13.15
C ILE A 98 6.71 -25.90 12.20
N TYR A 99 6.05 -25.20 11.27
CA TYR A 99 4.99 -25.75 10.43
C TYR A 99 5.41 -25.96 8.97
N GLY A 100 6.60 -25.50 8.57
CA GLY A 100 7.10 -25.59 7.21
C GLY A 100 6.70 -24.41 6.30
N PRO A 101 6.87 -24.56 4.98
CA PRO A 101 6.70 -23.46 4.02
C PRO A 101 5.25 -23.03 3.80
N THR A 102 4.29 -23.88 4.17
CA THR A 102 2.85 -23.63 4.03
C THR A 102 2.16 -23.87 5.36
N PHE A 103 1.53 -22.84 5.92
CA PHE A 103 0.87 -22.94 7.23
C PHE A 103 -0.32 -22.00 7.37
N LEU A 104 -1.26 -22.37 8.24
CA LEU A 104 -2.50 -21.63 8.46
C LEU A 104 -2.35 -20.62 9.60
N ILE A 105 -2.76 -19.36 9.39
CA ILE A 105 -2.81 -18.32 10.44
C ILE A 105 -4.23 -17.74 10.57
N TRP A 106 -4.53 -17.13 11.71
CA TRP A 106 -5.86 -16.65 12.06
C TRP A 106 -5.85 -15.16 12.41
N PHE A 107 -6.59 -14.36 11.64
CA PHE A 107 -6.87 -12.96 11.95
C PHE A 107 -8.29 -12.84 12.49
N GLY A 108 -8.41 -12.88 13.81
CA GLY A 108 -9.71 -13.16 14.43
C GLY A 108 -10.28 -14.49 13.92
N PRO A 109 -11.56 -14.58 13.55
CA PRO A 109 -12.16 -15.81 13.01
C PRO A 109 -11.79 -16.09 11.54
N THR A 110 -11.05 -15.20 10.88
CA THR A 110 -10.73 -15.33 9.45
C THR A 110 -9.41 -16.09 9.25
N PRO A 111 -9.42 -17.27 8.63
CA PRO A 111 -8.20 -18.00 8.31
C PRO A 111 -7.46 -17.35 7.14
N ARG A 112 -6.13 -17.46 7.14
CA ARG A 112 -5.27 -17.13 6.01
C ARG A 112 -4.24 -18.23 5.83
N LEU A 113 -4.11 -18.70 4.60
CA LEU A 113 -3.06 -19.63 4.25
C LEU A 113 -1.80 -18.84 3.89
N THR A 114 -0.71 -19.11 4.60
CA THR A 114 0.60 -18.56 4.28
C THR A 114 1.32 -19.55 3.38
N VAL A 115 1.80 -19.10 2.23
CA VAL A 115 2.47 -19.94 1.23
C VAL A 115 3.82 -19.30 0.89
N SER A 116 4.88 -20.10 0.89
CA SER A 116 6.24 -19.65 0.54
C SER A 116 6.95 -20.54 -0.45
N ASP A 117 6.27 -21.58 -0.93
CA ASP A 117 6.74 -22.44 -2.00
C ASP A 117 6.66 -21.69 -3.35
N PRO A 118 7.77 -21.56 -4.12
CA PRO A 118 7.78 -20.79 -5.36
C PRO A 118 6.81 -21.31 -6.43
N GLU A 119 6.59 -22.61 -6.52
CA GLU A 119 5.70 -23.20 -7.51
C GLU A 119 4.24 -22.87 -7.18
N LEU A 120 3.86 -23.01 -5.90
CA LEU A 120 2.54 -22.60 -5.45
C LEU A 120 2.33 -21.09 -5.57
N VAL A 121 3.34 -20.26 -5.25
CA VAL A 121 3.25 -18.80 -5.44
C VAL A 121 3.06 -18.45 -6.92
N ARG A 122 3.77 -19.12 -7.83
CA ARG A 122 3.58 -18.95 -9.28
C ARG A 122 2.21 -19.44 -9.74
N GLU A 123 1.73 -20.55 -9.21
CA GLU A 123 0.40 -21.05 -9.53
C GLU A 123 -0.67 -20.04 -9.13
N ILE A 124 -0.56 -19.53 -7.91
CA ILE A 124 -1.49 -18.58 -7.31
C ILE A 124 -1.49 -17.21 -8.02
N LEU A 125 -0.30 -16.64 -8.28
CA LEU A 125 -0.18 -15.27 -8.77
C LEU A 125 -0.15 -15.15 -10.30
N VAL A 126 0.09 -16.26 -11.01
CA VAL A 126 0.28 -16.26 -12.47
C VAL A 126 -0.62 -17.28 -13.16
N THR A 127 -0.52 -18.56 -12.80
CA THR A 127 -1.13 -19.65 -13.60
C THR A 127 -2.64 -19.74 -13.41
N ARG A 128 -3.12 -19.48 -12.18
CA ARG A 128 -4.54 -19.50 -11.79
C ARG A 128 -4.97 -18.19 -11.14
N ALA A 129 -4.41 -17.08 -11.61
CA ALA A 129 -4.66 -15.76 -11.03
C ALA A 129 -6.15 -15.34 -11.09
N ASP A 130 -6.93 -15.92 -12.00
CA ASP A 130 -8.38 -15.76 -12.12
C ASP A 130 -9.17 -16.44 -10.99
N ALA A 131 -8.66 -17.54 -10.44
CA ALA A 131 -9.27 -18.26 -9.32
C ALA A 131 -9.03 -17.60 -7.96
N PHE A 132 -8.16 -16.59 -7.89
CA PHE A 132 -7.84 -15.86 -6.68
C PHE A 132 -8.10 -14.37 -6.85
N ASP A 133 -8.98 -13.84 -6.01
CA ASP A 133 -9.21 -12.41 -5.93
C ASP A 133 -8.26 -11.74 -4.94
N ARG A 134 -8.12 -10.42 -5.00
CA ARG A 134 -7.28 -9.68 -4.05
C ARG A 134 -7.92 -9.68 -2.66
N TYR A 135 -7.09 -9.62 -1.63
CA TYR A 135 -7.56 -9.51 -0.26
C TYR A 135 -8.16 -8.13 0.01
N GLU A 136 -9.31 -8.12 0.68
CA GLU A 136 -9.90 -6.90 1.21
C GLU A 136 -9.10 -6.37 2.42
N ALA A 137 -8.39 -5.27 2.21
CA ALA A 137 -7.66 -4.59 3.26
C ALA A 137 -8.57 -4.16 4.43
N HIS A 138 -8.00 -4.05 5.63
CA HIS A 138 -8.71 -3.53 6.79
C HIS A 138 -9.31 -2.14 6.47
N PRO A 139 -10.54 -1.80 6.90
CA PRO A 139 -11.19 -0.54 6.50
C PRO A 139 -10.37 0.73 6.76
N VAL A 140 -9.58 0.76 7.84
CA VAL A 140 -8.66 1.86 8.16
C VAL A 140 -7.49 1.95 7.16
N VAL A 141 -7.00 0.80 6.68
CA VAL A 141 -5.97 0.75 5.64
C VAL A 141 -6.56 1.21 4.31
N ARG A 142 -7.75 0.74 3.95
CA ARG A 142 -8.46 1.22 2.74
C ARG A 142 -8.73 2.73 2.78
N GLN A 143 -8.99 3.30 3.96
CA GLN A 143 -9.15 4.76 4.10
C GLN A 143 -7.82 5.51 3.89
N LEU A 144 -6.69 4.92 4.30
CA LEU A 144 -5.35 5.49 4.14
C LEU A 144 -4.87 5.41 2.68
N GLU A 145 -4.96 4.22 2.08
CA GLU A 145 -4.48 3.90 0.74
C GLU A 145 -5.46 4.38 -0.34
N GLY A 146 -6.73 4.55 0.00
CA GLY A 146 -7.79 4.84 -0.95
C GLY A 146 -8.34 3.58 -1.63
N ASP A 147 -9.51 3.73 -2.22
CA ASP A 147 -10.20 2.70 -2.99
C ASP A 147 -9.84 2.71 -4.49
N GLY A 148 -8.54 2.84 -4.78
CA GLY A 148 -8.01 2.91 -6.16
C GLY A 148 -7.48 1.57 -6.68
N LEU A 149 -6.60 1.62 -7.68
CA LEU A 149 -6.15 0.48 -8.48
C LEU A 149 -5.60 -0.73 -7.70
N VAL A 150 -5.11 -0.51 -6.47
CA VAL A 150 -4.64 -1.57 -5.57
C VAL A 150 -5.81 -2.38 -5.00
N SER A 151 -6.93 -1.73 -4.71
CA SER A 151 -8.12 -2.30 -4.05
C SER A 151 -9.25 -2.67 -5.03
N LEU A 152 -9.25 -2.15 -6.25
CA LEU A 152 -10.31 -2.41 -7.23
C LEU A 152 -10.28 -3.84 -7.78
N HIS A 153 -11.46 -4.32 -8.19
CA HIS A 153 -11.70 -5.65 -8.75
C HIS A 153 -12.49 -5.59 -10.07
N GLY A 154 -12.48 -6.69 -10.82
CA GLY A 154 -13.32 -6.90 -12.02
C GLY A 154 -13.19 -5.83 -13.09
N ASP A 155 -14.31 -5.51 -13.74
CA ASP A 155 -14.37 -4.55 -14.86
C ASP A 155 -13.94 -3.14 -14.47
N LYS A 156 -14.22 -2.73 -13.22
CA LYS A 156 -13.81 -1.41 -12.72
C LYS A 156 -12.28 -1.32 -12.64
N TRP A 157 -11.63 -2.36 -12.10
CA TRP A 157 -10.18 -2.46 -12.12
C TRP A 157 -9.63 -2.48 -13.55
N ALA A 158 -10.22 -3.27 -14.45
CA ALA A 158 -9.76 -3.38 -15.83
C ALA A 158 -9.82 -2.02 -16.56
N LEU A 159 -10.91 -1.27 -16.36
CA LEU A 159 -11.08 0.09 -16.88
C LEU A 159 -9.99 1.03 -16.34
N HIS A 160 -9.84 1.13 -15.02
CA HIS A 160 -8.87 2.04 -14.40
C HIS A 160 -7.44 1.68 -14.78
N ARG A 161 -7.09 0.39 -14.76
CA ARG A 161 -5.78 -0.09 -15.18
C ARG A 161 -5.48 0.34 -16.61
N ARG A 162 -6.42 0.14 -17.54
CA ARG A 162 -6.24 0.54 -18.94
C ARG A 162 -6.04 2.04 -19.11
N VAL A 163 -6.81 2.86 -18.38
CA VAL A 163 -6.72 4.34 -18.46
C VAL A 163 -5.40 4.85 -17.90
N LEU A 164 -4.90 4.26 -16.82
CA LEU A 164 -3.73 4.77 -16.07
C LEU A 164 -2.39 4.20 -16.55
N THR A 165 -2.40 3.00 -17.15
CA THR A 165 -1.17 2.34 -17.67
C THR A 165 -0.31 3.25 -18.56
N PRO A 166 -0.87 4.08 -19.47
CA PRO A 166 -0.08 4.98 -20.32
C PRO A 166 0.81 6.00 -19.58
N ALA A 167 0.52 6.30 -18.30
CA ALA A 167 1.38 7.15 -17.48
C ALA A 167 2.74 6.49 -17.17
N PHE A 168 2.80 5.16 -17.22
CA PHE A 168 3.98 4.37 -16.87
C PHE A 168 4.70 3.82 -18.11
N TYR A 169 4.32 4.25 -19.32
CA TYR A 169 5.06 3.88 -20.52
C TYR A 169 6.45 4.54 -20.54
N PRO A 170 7.47 3.86 -21.10
CA PRO A 170 8.86 4.35 -21.10
C PRO A 170 9.00 5.78 -21.60
N ASP A 171 8.33 6.14 -22.70
CA ASP A 171 8.37 7.51 -23.24
C ASP A 171 7.85 8.56 -22.26
N ASN A 172 6.85 8.22 -21.44
CA ASN A 172 6.31 9.12 -20.44
C ASN A 172 7.24 9.23 -19.22
N LEU A 173 7.79 8.10 -18.77
CA LEU A 173 8.75 8.06 -17.66
C LEU A 173 10.05 8.80 -17.99
N ASN A 174 10.52 8.71 -19.25
CA ASN A 174 11.68 9.44 -19.75
C ASN A 174 11.48 10.97 -19.67
N ARG A 175 10.23 11.45 -19.76
CA ARG A 175 9.91 12.87 -19.56
C ARG A 175 9.88 13.27 -18.09
N LEU A 176 9.62 12.32 -17.18
CA LEU A 176 9.66 12.55 -15.73
C LEU A 176 11.10 12.55 -15.18
N ALA A 177 11.99 11.72 -15.73
CA ALA A 177 13.34 11.51 -15.21
C ALA A 177 14.16 12.81 -14.99
N PRO A 178 14.18 13.80 -15.91
CA PRO A 178 14.91 15.05 -15.67
C PRO A 178 14.39 15.85 -14.48
N HIS A 179 13.10 15.74 -14.15
CA HIS A 179 12.55 16.38 -12.95
C HIS A 179 13.05 15.71 -11.68
N VAL A 180 13.08 14.37 -11.65
CA VAL A 180 13.64 13.61 -10.52
C VAL A 180 15.12 13.94 -10.33
N GLY A 181 15.90 13.98 -11.43
CA GLY A 181 17.31 14.35 -11.40
C GLY A 181 17.55 15.73 -10.80
N ARG A 182 16.74 16.74 -11.17
CA ARG A 182 16.81 18.08 -10.57
C ARG A 182 16.46 18.10 -9.08
N SER A 183 15.45 17.35 -8.65
CA SER A 183 15.08 17.25 -7.23
C SER A 183 16.21 16.61 -6.41
N VAL A 184 16.87 15.58 -6.94
CA VAL A 184 18.04 14.95 -6.31
C VAL A 184 19.24 15.90 -6.29
N ALA A 185 19.52 16.61 -7.39
CA ALA A 185 20.61 17.58 -7.44
C ALA A 185 20.44 18.71 -6.40
N ALA A 186 19.21 19.22 -6.25
CA ALA A 186 18.89 20.23 -5.25
C ALA A 186 19.07 19.71 -3.80
N LEU A 187 18.77 18.43 -3.57
CA LEU A 187 19.02 17.77 -2.28
C LEU A 187 20.53 17.63 -2.02
N THR A 188 21.31 17.18 -2.99
CA THR A 188 22.77 17.04 -2.85
C THR A 188 23.46 18.36 -2.60
N GLU A 189 22.97 19.46 -3.21
CA GLU A 189 23.52 20.79 -2.98
C GLU A 189 23.26 21.27 -1.54
N ARG A 190 22.09 20.96 -0.98
CA ARG A 190 21.80 21.23 0.44
C ARG A 190 22.71 20.42 1.37
N TRP A 191 22.97 19.16 1.04
CA TRP A 191 23.92 18.33 1.81
C TRP A 191 25.33 18.92 1.77
N ARG A 192 25.81 19.36 0.61
CA ARG A 192 27.10 20.07 0.49
C ARG A 192 27.13 21.35 1.33
N ALA A 193 26.07 22.16 1.29
CA ALA A 193 25.99 23.38 2.09
C ALA A 193 26.04 23.10 3.60
N MET A 194 25.33 22.07 4.07
CA MET A 194 25.37 21.63 5.47
C MET A 194 26.77 21.14 5.87
N ALA A 195 27.41 20.34 5.04
CA ALA A 195 28.77 19.84 5.28
C ALA A 195 29.78 20.99 5.36
N SER A 196 29.72 21.95 4.43
CA SER A 196 30.57 23.14 4.43
C SER A 196 30.36 23.99 5.70
N ALA A 197 29.12 24.17 6.14
CA ALA A 197 28.81 24.93 7.36
C ALA A 197 29.29 24.21 8.64
N ALA A 198 29.36 22.87 8.63
CA ALA A 198 29.81 22.05 9.75
C ALA A 198 31.33 21.82 9.78
N GLY A 199 32.10 22.36 8.82
CA GLY A 199 33.55 22.20 8.77
C GLY A 199 34.04 20.95 8.01
N GLY A 200 33.18 20.32 7.20
CA GLY A 200 33.57 19.29 6.23
C GLY A 200 32.63 18.09 6.18
N GLU A 201 32.16 17.61 7.32
CA GLU A 201 31.31 16.40 7.43
C GLU A 201 30.04 16.69 8.22
N VAL A 202 28.95 16.02 7.85
CA VAL A 202 27.66 16.14 8.54
C VAL A 202 26.95 14.80 8.54
N GLU A 203 26.41 14.41 9.69
CA GLU A 203 25.53 13.24 9.82
C GLU A 203 24.10 13.63 9.43
N VAL A 204 23.47 12.84 8.56
CA VAL A 204 22.12 13.10 8.06
C VAL A 204 21.26 11.86 8.11
N ASP A 205 20.01 12.01 8.57
CA ASP A 205 18.98 10.99 8.38
C ASP A 205 18.46 11.08 6.93
N VAL A 206 18.95 10.19 6.07
CA VAL A 206 18.62 10.17 4.65
C VAL A 206 17.13 9.87 4.37
N ALA A 207 16.40 9.27 5.32
CA ALA A 207 15.01 8.86 5.10
C ALA A 207 14.08 10.06 4.91
N GLU A 208 14.24 11.13 5.70
CA GLU A 208 13.43 12.34 5.56
C GLU A 208 13.67 13.04 4.21
N TRP A 209 14.93 13.05 3.77
CA TRP A 209 15.33 13.65 2.50
C TRP A 209 14.80 12.88 1.29
N PHE A 210 14.92 11.55 1.30
CA PHE A 210 14.35 10.71 0.25
C PHE A 210 12.82 10.75 0.23
N GLN A 211 12.19 10.90 1.40
CA GLN A 211 10.74 11.12 1.46
C GLN A 211 10.35 12.38 0.71
N ALA A 212 11.06 13.50 0.90
CA ALA A 212 10.77 14.75 0.19
C ALA A 212 10.89 14.60 -1.34
N VAL A 213 11.92 13.90 -1.82
CA VAL A 213 12.11 13.64 -3.27
C VAL A 213 10.99 12.74 -3.80
N ALA A 214 10.62 11.69 -3.06
CA ALA A 214 9.53 10.80 -3.46
C ALA A 214 8.18 11.54 -3.50
N GLU A 215 7.92 12.40 -2.51
CA GLU A 215 6.73 13.25 -2.43
C GLU A 215 6.62 14.21 -3.63
N GLU A 216 7.71 14.90 -3.98
CA GLU A 216 7.72 15.78 -5.16
C GLU A 216 7.51 15.00 -6.46
N THR A 217 8.22 13.88 -6.61
CA THR A 217 8.17 13.03 -7.81
C THR A 217 6.76 12.50 -8.05
N ILE A 218 6.12 11.93 -7.03
CA ILE A 218 4.77 11.37 -7.17
C ILE A 218 3.71 12.46 -7.34
N THR A 219 3.89 13.65 -6.74
CA THR A 219 3.00 14.80 -6.95
C THR A 219 3.04 15.24 -8.40
N ARG A 220 4.24 15.37 -8.99
CA ARG A 220 4.41 15.69 -10.40
C ARG A 220 3.88 14.58 -11.30
N ALA A 221 4.12 13.30 -10.97
CA ALA A 221 3.61 12.19 -11.76
C ALA A 221 2.07 12.12 -11.76
N THR A 222 1.45 12.48 -10.63
CA THR A 222 -0.01 12.41 -10.46
C THR A 222 -0.73 13.63 -11.04
N PHE A 223 -0.17 14.82 -10.87
CA PHE A 223 -0.84 16.08 -11.22
C PHE A 223 -0.14 16.91 -12.32
N GLY A 224 1.04 16.49 -12.77
CA GLY A 224 1.84 17.18 -13.79
C GLY A 224 2.63 18.38 -13.26
N ARG A 225 2.34 18.89 -12.06
CA ARG A 225 3.01 20.06 -11.45
C ARG A 225 3.22 19.86 -9.95
N SER A 226 4.03 20.72 -9.34
CA SER A 226 4.15 20.81 -7.89
C SER A 226 2.92 21.54 -7.33
N TYR A 227 2.17 20.88 -6.44
CA TYR A 227 0.98 21.44 -5.82
C TYR A 227 1.09 21.37 -4.29
N ASP A 228 0.77 22.46 -3.61
CA ASP A 228 0.61 22.47 -2.15
C ASP A 228 -0.46 21.48 -1.67
N SER A 229 -1.46 21.20 -2.51
CA SER A 229 -2.49 20.19 -2.26
C SER A 229 -1.90 18.79 -1.99
N GLY A 230 -0.78 18.43 -2.61
CA GLY A 230 -0.08 17.15 -2.34
C GLY A 230 0.43 17.07 -0.90
N ARG A 231 0.91 18.19 -0.34
CA ARG A 231 1.40 18.26 1.05
C ARG A 231 0.30 17.99 2.07
N VAL A 232 -0.93 18.43 1.79
CA VAL A 232 -2.09 18.12 2.63
C VAL A 232 -2.34 16.62 2.65
N VAL A 233 -2.35 15.95 1.48
CA VAL A 233 -2.52 14.50 1.38
C VAL A 233 -1.43 13.76 2.17
N PHE A 234 -0.15 14.13 2.01
CA PHE A 234 0.95 13.47 2.70
C PHE A 234 0.90 13.62 4.22
N ARG A 235 0.60 14.83 4.73
CA ARG A 235 0.47 15.09 6.17
C ARG A 235 -0.63 14.22 6.78
N MET A 236 -1.74 14.07 6.06
CA MET A 236 -2.85 13.23 6.51
C MET A 236 -2.51 11.74 6.46
N GLN A 237 -1.90 11.27 5.37
CA GLN A 237 -1.45 9.88 5.25
C GLN A 237 -0.47 9.52 6.38
N GLY A 238 0.44 10.43 6.75
CA GLY A 238 1.32 10.24 7.91
C GLY A 238 0.55 10.03 9.22
N ARG A 239 -0.51 10.81 9.45
CA ARG A 239 -1.38 10.66 10.65
C ARG A 239 -2.21 9.37 10.62
N LEU A 240 -2.79 9.04 9.46
CA LEU A 240 -3.59 7.82 9.28
C LEU A 240 -2.73 6.55 9.36
N MET A 241 -1.45 6.61 8.97
CA MET A 241 -0.50 5.50 9.08
C MET A 241 -0.35 5.00 10.51
N ALA A 242 -0.30 5.90 11.49
CA ALA A 242 -0.25 5.53 12.90
C ALA A 242 -1.50 4.74 13.33
N PHE A 243 -2.69 5.15 12.86
CA PHE A 243 -3.94 4.44 13.14
C PHE A 243 -4.04 3.11 12.40
N ALA A 244 -3.57 3.05 11.15
CA ALA A 244 -3.51 1.82 10.37
C ALA A 244 -2.57 0.79 11.01
N SER A 245 -1.39 1.21 11.46
CA SER A 245 -0.42 0.38 12.18
C SER A 245 -1.00 -0.17 13.48
N GLU A 246 -1.69 0.66 14.27
CA GLU A 246 -2.38 0.19 15.49
C GLU A 246 -3.54 -0.76 15.18
N ALA A 247 -4.32 -0.48 14.12
CA ALA A 247 -5.43 -1.33 13.71
C ALA A 247 -4.95 -2.71 13.24
N PHE A 248 -3.81 -2.78 12.54
CA PHE A 248 -3.22 -4.04 12.10
C PHE A 248 -2.80 -4.95 13.28
N ARG A 249 -2.53 -4.37 14.45
CA ARG A 249 -2.20 -5.09 15.69
C ARG A 249 -3.43 -5.53 16.49
N LYS A 250 -4.64 -5.16 16.04
CA LYS A 250 -5.89 -5.43 16.75
C LYS A 250 -6.83 -6.26 15.87
N VAL A 251 -7.75 -6.95 16.52
CA VAL A 251 -8.83 -7.65 15.81
C VAL A 251 -9.79 -6.59 15.26
N LEU A 252 -10.18 -6.74 13.99
CA LEU A 252 -11.24 -5.92 13.41
C LEU A 252 -12.55 -6.17 14.17
N VAL A 253 -13.05 -5.15 14.84
CA VAL A 253 -14.39 -5.17 15.45
C VAL A 253 -15.36 -4.54 14.45
N PRO A 254 -16.30 -5.31 13.86
CA PRO A 254 -17.29 -4.77 12.95
C PRO A 254 -18.04 -3.59 13.58
N GLY A 255 -18.23 -2.52 12.81
CA GLY A 255 -18.96 -1.34 13.28
C GLY A 255 -18.17 -0.36 14.17
N TYR A 256 -17.02 -0.76 14.76
CA TYR A 256 -16.24 0.12 15.65
C TYR A 256 -15.84 1.45 14.99
N ARG A 257 -15.61 1.43 13.67
CA ARG A 257 -15.26 2.61 12.86
C ARG A 257 -16.35 3.70 12.82
N PHE A 258 -17.61 3.36 13.12
CA PHE A 258 -18.73 4.30 13.08
C PHE A 258 -18.97 4.99 14.43
N PHE A 259 -18.37 4.50 15.52
CA PHE A 259 -18.52 5.15 16.81
C PHE A 259 -17.76 6.47 16.86
N PRO A 260 -18.32 7.53 17.47
CA PRO A 260 -17.76 8.87 17.47
C PRO A 260 -16.60 9.05 18.47
N THR A 261 -15.62 8.14 18.45
CA THR A 261 -14.39 8.22 19.26
C THR A 261 -13.49 9.36 18.78
N LYS A 262 -12.58 9.84 19.64
CA LYS A 262 -11.61 10.90 19.26
C LYS A 262 -10.82 10.53 17.99
N LYS A 263 -10.40 9.27 17.87
CA LYS A 263 -9.65 8.76 16.70
C LYS A 263 -10.52 8.72 15.43
N ASN A 264 -11.75 8.20 15.51
CA ASN A 264 -12.65 8.12 14.35
C ASN A 264 -13.07 9.52 13.89
N ARG A 265 -13.38 10.43 14.82
CA ARG A 265 -13.69 11.84 14.51
C ARG A 265 -12.53 12.55 13.81
N LEU A 266 -11.31 12.34 14.30
CA LEU A 266 -10.12 12.86 13.63
C LEU A 266 -10.02 12.28 12.23
N SER A 267 -10.08 10.96 12.08
CA SER A 267 -10.03 10.27 10.78
C SER A 267 -11.06 10.83 9.77
N TRP A 268 -12.32 11.04 10.19
CA TRP A 268 -13.35 11.63 9.35
C TRP A 268 -13.05 13.08 8.97
N SER A 269 -12.54 13.87 9.91
CA SER A 269 -12.11 15.25 9.64
C SER A 269 -11.00 15.29 8.58
N LEU A 270 -10.00 14.42 8.70
CA LEU A 270 -8.88 14.35 7.75
C LEU A 270 -9.36 13.92 6.36
N ASP A 271 -10.20 12.89 6.26
CA ASP A 271 -10.76 12.45 4.97
C ASP A 271 -11.61 13.55 4.32
N ARG A 272 -12.41 14.30 5.10
CA ARG A 272 -13.21 15.42 4.58
C ARG A 272 -12.34 16.57 4.06
N GLU A 273 -11.18 16.82 4.66
CA GLU A 273 -10.25 17.85 4.20
C GLU A 273 -9.54 17.44 2.91
N ILE A 274 -9.07 16.18 2.83
CA ILE A 274 -8.51 15.60 1.60
C ILE A 274 -9.53 15.68 0.46
N ARG A 275 -10.76 15.24 0.73
CA ARG A 275 -11.85 15.26 -0.26
C ARG A 275 -12.08 16.65 -0.82
N ARG A 276 -12.13 17.67 0.04
CA ARG A 276 -12.27 19.05 -0.39
C ARG A 276 -11.10 19.52 -1.26
N GLY A 277 -9.86 19.34 -0.79
CA GLY A 277 -8.67 19.81 -1.52
C GLY A 277 -8.50 19.15 -2.89
N LEU A 278 -8.69 17.82 -2.96
CA LEU A 278 -8.57 17.08 -4.21
C LEU A 278 -9.72 17.37 -5.18
N VAL A 279 -10.97 17.49 -4.71
CA VAL A 279 -12.10 17.85 -5.58
C VAL A 279 -11.90 19.24 -6.20
N THR A 280 -11.44 20.23 -5.42
CA THR A 280 -11.12 21.55 -5.95
C THR A 280 -10.03 21.48 -7.02
N LEU A 281 -8.98 20.68 -6.79
CA LEU A 281 -7.89 20.50 -7.76
C LEU A 281 -8.36 19.83 -9.05
N ILE A 282 -9.16 18.75 -8.93
CA ILE A 282 -9.73 18.01 -10.06
C ILE A 282 -10.66 18.90 -10.87
N GLY A 283 -11.53 19.67 -10.21
CA GLY A 283 -12.43 20.63 -10.87
C GLY A 283 -11.64 21.65 -11.70
N ARG A 284 -10.69 22.35 -11.07
CA ARG A 284 -9.83 23.32 -11.76
C ARG A 284 -9.11 22.74 -12.97
N ARG A 285 -8.62 21.49 -12.88
CA ARG A 285 -7.95 20.79 -13.98
C ARG A 285 -8.90 20.35 -15.10
N SER A 286 -10.14 20.04 -14.74
CA SER A 286 -11.18 19.67 -15.70
C SER A 286 -11.62 20.90 -16.50
N ASP A 287 -11.75 22.05 -15.84
CA ASP A 287 -12.06 23.33 -16.48
C ASP A 287 -10.93 23.76 -17.44
N GLU A 288 -9.67 23.70 -16.99
CA GLU A 288 -8.48 23.96 -17.84
C GLU A 288 -8.44 23.06 -19.08
N ALA A 289 -8.83 21.78 -18.94
CA ALA A 289 -8.85 20.84 -20.05
C ALA A 289 -9.99 21.12 -21.04
N ALA A 290 -11.15 21.55 -20.55
CA ALA A 290 -12.30 21.92 -21.38
C ALA A 290 -12.00 23.19 -22.19
N GLU A 291 -11.40 24.21 -21.58
CA GLU A 291 -10.96 25.44 -22.25
C GLU A 291 -9.93 25.15 -23.35
N ALA A 292 -8.93 24.29 -23.06
CA ALA A 292 -7.91 23.92 -24.04
C ALA A 292 -8.46 23.13 -25.25
N GLN A 293 -9.56 22.39 -25.08
CA GLN A 293 -10.25 21.71 -26.18
C GLN A 293 -11.06 22.70 -27.04
N HIS A 294 -11.68 23.72 -26.43
CA HIS A 294 -12.44 24.74 -27.13
C HIS A 294 -11.58 25.67 -27.99
N ASP A 295 -10.35 25.97 -27.56
CA ASP A 295 -9.43 26.87 -28.26
C ASP A 295 -8.74 26.25 -29.50
N ASN A 296 -9.04 25.00 -29.87
CA ASN A 296 -8.33 24.21 -30.89
C ASN A 296 -6.79 24.20 -30.72
N LYS A 297 -6.29 24.62 -29.55
CA LYS A 297 -4.95 24.32 -29.02
C LYS A 297 -4.96 22.92 -28.41
N GLY A 298 -5.63 21.99 -29.09
CA GLY A 298 -5.58 20.58 -28.74
C GLY A 298 -4.11 20.22 -28.68
N ASN A 299 -3.61 20.01 -27.46
CA ASN A 299 -2.20 19.75 -27.22
C ASN A 299 -1.88 18.38 -27.82
N ASN A 300 -1.68 18.35 -29.13
CA ASN A 300 -1.22 17.22 -29.91
C ASN A 300 0.31 17.06 -29.77
N GLY A 301 0.92 17.72 -28.78
CA GLY A 301 2.36 17.85 -28.64
C GLY A 301 2.87 17.19 -27.37
N GLY A 302 3.41 15.98 -27.50
CA GLY A 302 4.63 15.48 -26.84
C GLY A 302 4.87 15.67 -25.32
N GLY A 303 3.90 16.17 -24.54
CA GLY A 303 4.07 16.51 -23.13
C GLY A 303 4.05 15.29 -22.20
N PHE A 304 4.48 15.49 -20.95
CA PHE A 304 4.30 14.50 -19.89
C PHE A 304 2.79 14.30 -19.62
N ARG A 305 2.33 13.05 -19.65
CA ARG A 305 0.96 12.66 -19.35
C ARG A 305 0.87 12.28 -17.87
N ASP A 306 0.36 13.20 -17.06
CA ASP A 306 0.09 12.91 -15.65
C ASP A 306 -1.19 12.07 -15.47
N LEU A 307 -1.26 11.36 -14.34
CA LEU A 307 -2.36 10.44 -14.03
C LEU A 307 -3.72 11.15 -14.05
N LEU A 308 -3.80 12.36 -13.49
CA LEU A 308 -5.04 13.13 -13.44
C LEU A 308 -5.51 13.53 -14.84
N SER A 309 -4.62 14.02 -15.70
CA SER A 309 -4.95 14.30 -17.10
C SER A 309 -5.45 13.07 -17.86
N LEU A 310 -4.88 11.88 -17.62
CA LEU A 310 -5.38 10.65 -18.24
C LEU A 310 -6.81 10.32 -17.80
N MET A 311 -7.12 10.46 -16.52
CA MET A 311 -8.47 10.21 -15.98
C MET A 311 -9.50 11.22 -16.51
N ILE A 312 -9.14 12.50 -16.57
CA ILE A 312 -10.00 13.57 -17.11
C ILE A 312 -10.27 13.34 -18.60
N ASN A 313 -9.24 13.04 -19.39
CA ASN A 313 -9.39 12.84 -20.83
C ASN A 313 -10.17 11.56 -21.18
N ALA A 314 -10.05 10.50 -20.38
CA ALA A 314 -10.86 9.29 -20.54
C ALA A 314 -12.37 9.56 -20.38
N ALA A 315 -12.75 10.59 -19.62
CA ALA A 315 -14.15 10.99 -19.44
C ALA A 315 -14.81 11.56 -20.70
N GLY A 316 -14.02 12.06 -21.67
CA GLY A 316 -14.53 12.56 -22.95
C GLY A 316 -15.13 11.47 -23.86
N GLY A 317 -14.76 10.20 -23.64
CA GLY A 317 -15.38 9.06 -24.29
C GLY A 317 -16.58 8.57 -23.46
N LYS A 318 -17.80 8.93 -23.84
CA LYS A 318 -19.08 8.70 -23.10
C LYS A 318 -19.36 7.28 -22.55
N LYS A 319 -18.53 6.26 -22.82
CA LYS A 319 -18.64 4.89 -22.30
C LYS A 319 -17.52 4.48 -21.31
N GLN A 320 -16.54 5.35 -21.01
CA GLN A 320 -15.33 4.97 -20.26
C GLN A 320 -14.86 6.02 -19.23
N ALA A 321 -15.77 6.85 -18.74
CA ALA A 321 -15.44 7.90 -17.78
C ALA A 321 -15.17 7.34 -16.39
N ILE A 322 -14.08 7.78 -15.77
CA ILE A 322 -13.81 7.55 -14.35
C ILE A 322 -14.52 8.65 -13.55
N PRO A 323 -15.43 8.33 -12.61
CA PRO A 323 -16.08 9.34 -11.77
C PRO A 323 -15.08 10.16 -10.95
N VAL A 324 -15.39 11.43 -10.66
CA VAL A 324 -14.51 12.30 -9.83
C VAL A 324 -14.21 11.68 -8.46
N ALA A 325 -15.19 11.00 -7.86
CA ALA A 325 -15.00 10.27 -6.60
C ALA A 325 -13.94 9.16 -6.73
N ASP A 326 -13.92 8.45 -7.85
CA ASP A 326 -12.96 7.40 -8.14
C ASP A 326 -11.57 7.97 -8.47
N MET A 327 -11.50 9.09 -9.20
CA MET A 327 -10.23 9.80 -9.45
C MET A 327 -9.53 10.20 -8.15
N LEU A 328 -10.30 10.61 -7.14
CA LEU A 328 -9.80 10.95 -5.83
C LEU A 328 -9.21 9.75 -5.10
N GLU A 329 -9.89 8.61 -5.15
CA GLU A 329 -9.41 7.38 -4.52
C GLU A 329 -8.15 6.86 -5.23
N GLU A 330 -8.07 6.97 -6.56
CA GLU A 330 -6.84 6.70 -7.32
C GLU A 330 -5.69 7.61 -6.89
N CYS A 331 -5.92 8.92 -6.74
CA CYS A 331 -4.87 9.84 -6.29
C CYS A 331 -4.31 9.40 -4.93
N LYS A 332 -5.17 9.10 -3.94
CA LYS A 332 -4.74 8.58 -2.63
C LYS A 332 -3.85 7.34 -2.78
N THR A 333 -4.23 6.42 -3.67
CA THR A 333 -3.50 5.18 -3.93
C THR A 333 -2.12 5.43 -4.50
N PHE A 334 -2.00 6.26 -5.54
CA PHE A 334 -0.68 6.56 -6.11
C PHE A 334 0.21 7.34 -5.15
N PHE A 335 -0.35 8.28 -4.38
CA PHE A 335 0.41 9.01 -3.35
C PHE A 335 0.97 8.08 -2.28
N PHE A 336 0.16 7.15 -1.78
CA PHE A 336 0.59 6.21 -0.77
C PHE A 336 1.66 5.25 -1.33
N ALA A 337 1.33 4.58 -2.45
CA ALA A 337 2.16 3.54 -3.04
C ALA A 337 3.51 4.11 -3.53
N GLY A 338 3.48 5.23 -4.25
CA GLY A 338 4.68 5.83 -4.85
C GLY A 338 5.63 6.47 -3.83
N LYS A 339 5.12 6.95 -2.69
CA LYS A 339 5.94 7.58 -1.65
C LYS A 339 6.68 6.56 -0.79
N GLN A 340 5.93 5.72 -0.09
CA GLN A 340 6.49 4.90 1.00
C GLN A 340 7.47 3.85 0.47
N THR A 341 7.13 3.22 -0.65
CA THR A 341 7.98 2.17 -1.25
C THR A 341 9.30 2.72 -1.74
N THR A 342 9.27 3.83 -2.50
CA THR A 342 10.45 4.50 -3.04
C THR A 342 11.36 5.04 -1.94
N THR A 343 10.78 5.69 -0.91
CA THR A 343 11.56 6.20 0.24
C THR A 343 12.31 5.07 0.92
N ASN A 344 11.60 3.99 1.26
CA ASN A 344 12.21 2.83 1.92
C ASN A 344 13.31 2.21 1.06
N LEU A 345 13.07 2.04 -0.25
CA LEU A 345 14.07 1.50 -1.17
C LEU A 345 15.35 2.36 -1.19
N LEU A 346 15.22 3.68 -1.34
CA LEU A 346 16.36 4.59 -1.42
C LEU A 346 17.15 4.66 -0.11
N THR A 347 16.45 4.74 1.04
CA THR A 347 17.07 4.74 2.37
C THR A 347 17.92 3.49 2.54
N TRP A 348 17.32 2.33 2.30
CA TRP A 348 17.97 1.06 2.54
C TRP A 348 19.07 0.72 1.53
N ALA A 349 18.90 1.10 0.25
CA ALA A 349 19.96 1.01 -0.74
C ALA A 349 21.18 1.87 -0.33
N THR A 350 20.93 3.09 0.16
CA THR A 350 22.00 3.99 0.63
C THR A 350 22.72 3.43 1.85
N VAL A 351 21.98 2.90 2.82
CA VAL A 351 22.54 2.24 4.01
C VAL A 351 23.43 1.06 3.59
N LEU A 352 22.96 0.19 2.70
CA LEU A 352 23.77 -0.94 2.26
C LEU A 352 24.99 -0.52 1.44
N LEU A 353 24.88 0.50 0.57
CA LEU A 353 26.05 1.02 -0.13
C LEU A 353 27.08 1.60 0.85
N ALA A 354 26.64 2.27 1.92
CA ALA A 354 27.55 2.74 2.98
C ALA A 354 28.21 1.60 3.76
N MET A 355 27.51 0.47 3.94
CA MET A 355 28.05 -0.75 4.56
C MET A 355 28.96 -1.57 3.63
N HIS A 356 28.88 -1.34 2.32
CA HIS A 356 29.64 -2.04 1.28
C HIS A 356 30.36 -1.06 0.34
N PRO A 357 31.45 -0.42 0.80
CA PRO A 357 32.18 0.59 0.02
C PRO A 357 32.65 0.08 -1.34
N GLU A 358 32.98 -1.21 -1.47
CA GLU A 358 33.37 -1.84 -2.73
C GLU A 358 32.27 -1.75 -3.81
N TRP A 359 31.01 -1.92 -3.39
CA TRP A 359 29.85 -1.79 -4.27
C TRP A 359 29.50 -0.33 -4.52
N GLN A 360 29.68 0.53 -3.52
CA GLN A 360 29.51 1.98 -3.68
C GLN A 360 30.48 2.55 -4.71
N ASP A 361 31.76 2.21 -4.62
CA ASP A 361 32.79 2.68 -5.56
C ASP A 361 32.56 2.13 -6.97
N ARG A 362 32.14 0.87 -7.08
CA ARG A 362 31.83 0.25 -8.37
C ARG A 362 30.62 0.92 -9.04
N ALA A 363 29.55 1.17 -8.28
CA ALA A 363 28.37 1.88 -8.77
C ALA A 363 28.72 3.33 -9.16
N ARG A 364 29.55 4.01 -8.36
CA ARG A 364 30.01 5.37 -8.67
C ARG A 364 30.83 5.43 -9.96
N ARG A 365 31.78 4.51 -10.14
CA ARG A 365 32.58 4.42 -11.38
C ARG A 365 31.70 4.17 -12.60
N GLU A 366 30.74 3.24 -12.51
CA GLU A 366 29.80 2.99 -13.60
C GLU A 366 29.01 4.25 -13.97
N VAL A 367 28.53 5.02 -12.98
CA VAL A 367 27.80 6.26 -13.25
C VAL A 367 28.68 7.30 -13.94
N VAL A 368 29.92 7.50 -13.47
CA VAL A 368 30.87 8.45 -14.07
C VAL A 368 31.23 8.03 -15.50
N ASP A 369 31.51 6.76 -15.74
CA ASP A 369 31.87 6.24 -17.06
C ASP A 369 30.72 6.35 -18.08
N VAL A 370 29.47 6.20 -17.64
CA VAL A 370 28.30 6.20 -18.51
C VAL A 370 27.73 7.60 -18.72
N CYS A 371 27.69 8.43 -17.69
CA CYS A 371 27.04 9.75 -17.72
C CYS A 371 28.04 10.91 -17.91
N GLY A 372 29.32 10.74 -17.57
CA GLY A 372 30.27 11.84 -17.44
C GLY A 372 30.15 12.59 -16.11
N ASP A 373 31.04 13.56 -15.88
CA ASP A 373 31.25 14.19 -14.57
C ASP A 373 30.12 15.12 -14.09
N ASP A 374 29.30 15.68 -15.01
CA ASP A 374 28.32 16.74 -14.66
C ASP A 374 26.92 16.59 -15.32
N GLU A 375 26.63 15.47 -15.98
CA GLU A 375 25.32 15.28 -16.62
C GLU A 375 24.35 14.44 -15.77
N LEU A 376 23.11 14.93 -15.65
CA LEU A 376 22.01 14.13 -15.13
C LEU A 376 21.80 12.91 -16.05
N PRO A 377 21.56 11.70 -15.49
CA PRO A 377 21.32 10.50 -16.30
C PRO A 377 20.18 10.70 -17.30
N SER A 378 20.46 10.50 -18.59
CA SER A 378 19.49 10.58 -19.67
C SER A 378 18.78 9.23 -19.88
N LYS A 379 17.72 9.22 -20.70
CA LYS A 379 17.03 7.98 -21.12
C LYS A 379 17.97 6.95 -21.75
N GLU A 380 19.08 7.40 -22.34
CA GLU A 380 20.07 6.54 -23.01
C GLU A 380 21.11 5.99 -22.02
N HIS A 381 21.28 6.67 -20.88
CA HIS A 381 22.20 6.26 -19.82
C HIS A 381 21.55 5.21 -18.91
N LEU A 382 20.28 5.37 -18.53
CA LEU A 382 19.61 4.51 -17.53
C LEU A 382 19.72 3.00 -17.83
N PRO A 383 19.53 2.51 -19.07
CA PRO A 383 19.66 1.07 -19.37
C PRO A 383 21.10 0.52 -19.24
N LYS A 384 22.11 1.40 -19.26
CA LYS A 384 23.54 1.04 -19.18
C LYS A 384 24.03 0.91 -17.73
N LEU A 385 23.32 1.49 -16.77
CA LEU A 385 23.65 1.49 -15.33
C LEU A 385 23.29 0.15 -14.65
N LYS A 386 23.93 -0.95 -15.10
CA LYS A 386 23.59 -2.32 -14.66
C LYS A 386 23.93 -2.56 -13.19
N THR A 387 25.05 -2.05 -12.72
CA THR A 387 25.50 -2.18 -11.33
C THR A 387 24.57 -1.41 -10.40
N VAL A 388 24.19 -0.18 -10.77
CA VAL A 388 23.20 0.61 -9.99
C VAL A 388 21.86 -0.12 -9.90
N GLN A 389 21.35 -0.62 -11.04
CA GLN A 389 20.10 -1.41 -11.06
C GLN A 389 20.21 -2.67 -10.20
N TYR A 390 21.38 -3.31 -10.20
CA TYR A 390 21.64 -4.51 -9.41
C TYR A 390 21.66 -4.21 -7.90
N THR A 391 22.33 -3.15 -7.47
CA THR A 391 22.36 -2.74 -6.04
C THR A 391 21.02 -2.23 -5.54
N ALA A 392 20.18 -1.71 -6.44
CA ALA A 392 18.82 -1.27 -6.13
C ALA A 392 17.77 -2.41 -6.22
N SER A 393 18.15 -3.61 -6.65
CA SER A 393 17.19 -4.69 -6.85
C SER A 393 16.89 -5.44 -5.54
N PRO A 394 15.61 -5.52 -5.10
CA PRO A 394 15.21 -6.24 -3.90
C PRO A 394 15.36 -7.77 -3.99
N SER A 395 15.70 -8.31 -5.17
CA SER A 395 15.86 -9.75 -5.41
C SER A 395 17.26 -10.31 -5.09
N HIS A 396 18.23 -9.47 -4.73
CA HIS A 396 19.59 -9.95 -4.47
C HIS A 396 19.78 -10.44 -3.02
N PRO A 397 20.43 -11.59 -2.76
CA PRO A 397 20.64 -12.12 -1.40
C PRO A 397 21.37 -11.17 -0.44
N HIS A 398 22.17 -10.24 -0.94
CA HIS A 398 22.84 -9.19 -0.15
C HIS A 398 22.05 -7.88 -0.01
N PHE A 399 21.10 -7.60 -0.91
CA PHE A 399 20.33 -6.34 -0.94
C PHE A 399 18.82 -6.60 -0.88
N SER A 400 18.40 -7.73 -0.28
CA SER A 400 17.01 -8.14 -0.29
C SER A 400 16.18 -7.34 0.71
N PHE A 401 15.59 -6.25 0.22
CA PHE A 401 14.53 -5.55 0.92
C PHE A 401 13.19 -6.11 0.49
N HIS A 402 12.61 -6.93 1.36
CA HIS A 402 11.18 -7.19 1.28
C HIS A 402 10.46 -5.93 1.76
N LEU A 403 10.16 -5.03 0.82
CA LEU A 403 9.10 -4.04 1.02
C LEU A 403 7.89 -4.79 1.55
N HIS A 404 7.38 -4.38 2.70
CA HIS A 404 6.27 -5.00 3.42
C HIS A 404 4.98 -4.98 2.59
N HIS A 405 4.90 -5.84 1.59
CA HIS A 405 3.68 -6.15 0.89
C HIS A 405 3.46 -7.66 1.01
N GLN A 406 2.87 -8.06 2.14
CA GLN A 406 2.20 -9.36 2.16
C GLN A 406 1.02 -9.26 1.19
N SER A 407 1.18 -9.80 -0.02
CA SER A 407 0.07 -9.97 -0.94
C SER A 407 -0.86 -11.03 -0.36
N SER A 408 -1.90 -10.59 0.31
CA SER A 408 -3.01 -11.45 0.67
C SER A 408 -3.96 -11.52 -0.52
N ILE A 409 -4.55 -12.68 -0.73
CA ILE A 409 -5.52 -12.94 -1.80
C ILE A 409 -6.60 -13.87 -1.23
N ASN A 410 -7.82 -13.73 -1.74
CA ASN A 410 -8.96 -14.56 -1.39
C ASN A 410 -9.19 -15.56 -2.52
N LYS A 411 -9.31 -16.85 -2.22
CA LYS A 411 -9.72 -17.82 -3.24
C LYS A 411 -11.20 -17.60 -3.56
N GLN A 412 -11.56 -17.47 -4.83
CA GLN A 412 -12.97 -17.45 -5.24
C GLN A 412 -13.54 -18.86 -5.05
N THR A 413 -14.58 -18.97 -4.23
CA THR A 413 -15.42 -20.17 -4.17
C THR A 413 -16.52 -19.99 -5.20
N THR A 414 -16.43 -20.67 -6.33
CA THR A 414 -17.59 -20.94 -7.18
C THR A 414 -18.56 -21.79 -6.38
N GLU A 415 -19.76 -21.27 -6.15
CA GLU A 415 -20.91 -22.06 -5.68
C GLU A 415 -21.33 -23.09 -6.73
#